data_AF-A0A7C4JRL3-F1
#
_entry.id   AF-A0A7C4JRL3-F1
#
_cell.length_a   1.000
_cell.length_b   1.000
_cell.length_c   1.000
_cell.angle_alpha   90.00
_cell.angle_beta   90.00
_cell.angle_gamma   90.00
#
_symmetry.space_group_name_H-M   'P 1'
#
loop_
_entity.id
_entity.type
_entity.pdbx_description
1 polymer ?
#
loop_
_entity_poly.entity_id
_entity_poly.type
_entity_poly.pdbx_seq_one_letter_code
_entity_poly.pdbx_strand_id
1 'polypeptide(L)'
;MAKIKERITFSESQKIVEQIEKILKKENIKFGIYGSYIRKENTIGDIDILVNERDYEKTKNILKNFPFYERLEIYYLPEEYKDSWESFALYLVGSGKFNVWLRGIAKRKNFLLNQYGAF
;
A
#
# COMPACT_ATOMS: atom_id res chain seq x y z
N MET A 1 -15.00 -0.35 19.47
CA MET A 1 -15.07 -1.06 18.17
C MET A 1 -14.55 -0.10 17.10
N ALA A 2 -13.53 -0.51 16.33
CA ALA A 2 -13.17 0.26 15.13
C ALA A 2 -14.41 0.33 14.23
N LYS A 3 -14.76 1.53 13.72
CA LYS A 3 -15.85 1.66 12.76
C LYS A 3 -15.53 0.77 11.56
N ILE A 4 -16.35 -0.25 11.31
CA ILE A 4 -16.28 -1.03 10.08
C ILE A 4 -16.57 -0.04 8.95
N LYS A 5 -15.54 0.32 8.19
CA LYS A 5 -15.70 1.17 7.01
C LYS A 5 -16.39 0.36 5.93
N GLU A 6 -17.52 0.88 5.43
CA GLU A 6 -18.19 0.27 4.29
C GLU A 6 -17.24 0.24 3.09
N ARG A 7 -17.16 -0.92 2.46
CA ARG A 7 -16.38 -1.13 1.24
C ARG A 7 -17.03 -0.35 0.09
N ILE A 8 -16.21 0.22 -0.78
CA ILE A 8 -16.63 0.96 -1.97
C ILE A 8 -16.43 0.11 -3.22
N THR A 9 -17.11 0.47 -4.30
CA THR A 9 -16.89 -0.18 -5.60
C THR A 9 -15.50 0.14 -6.16
N PHE A 10 -15.01 -0.71 -7.06
CA PHE A 10 -13.77 -0.43 -7.78
C PHE A 10 -13.81 0.94 -8.49
N SER A 11 -14.92 1.28 -9.16
CA SER A 11 -15.10 2.56 -9.85
C SER A 11 -14.98 3.77 -8.92
N GLU A 12 -15.55 3.71 -7.72
CA GLU A 12 -15.40 4.76 -6.71
C GLU A 12 -13.95 4.87 -6.22
N SER A 13 -13.29 3.73 -5.98
CA SER A 13 -11.89 3.72 -5.57
C SER A 13 -10.96 4.31 -6.64
N GLN A 14 -11.24 4.10 -7.93
CA GLN A 14 -10.46 4.68 -9.02
C GLN A 14 -10.48 6.21 -8.98
N LYS A 15 -11.65 6.82 -8.76
CA LYS A 15 -11.77 8.29 -8.64
C LYS A 15 -10.95 8.86 -7.48
N ILE A 16 -10.86 8.11 -6.37
CA ILE A 16 -10.05 8.50 -5.21
C ILE A 16 -8.56 8.35 -5.55
N VAL A 17 -8.16 7.23 -6.14
CA VAL A 17 -6.79 6.97 -6.56
C VAL A 17 -6.29 8.02 -7.56
N GLU A 18 -7.09 8.39 -8.56
CA GLU A 18 -6.75 9.45 -9.52
C GLU A 18 -6.46 10.80 -8.83
N GLN A 19 -7.24 11.15 -7.79
CA GLN A 19 -6.99 12.36 -7.00
C GLN A 19 -5.67 12.26 -6.22
N ILE A 20 -5.44 11.13 -5.54
CA ILE A 20 -4.21 10.88 -4.78
C ILE A 20 -3.00 10.96 -5.70
N GLU A 21 -3.05 10.30 -6.86
CA GLU A 21 -1.94 10.32 -7.81
C GLU A 21 -1.62 11.74 -8.27
N LYS A 22 -2.64 12.53 -8.62
CA LYS A 22 -2.45 13.92 -9.05
C LYS A 22 -1.79 14.76 -7.95
N ILE A 23 -2.23 14.60 -6.70
CA ILE A 23 -1.69 15.32 -5.54
C ILE A 23 -0.22 14.92 -5.31
N LEU A 24 0.07 13.63 -5.19
CA LEU A 24 1.41 13.15 -4.83
C LEU A 24 2.43 13.36 -5.96
N LYS A 25 2.00 13.25 -7.24
CA LYS A 25 2.84 13.60 -8.40
C LYS A 25 3.20 15.09 -8.41
N LYS A 26 2.25 15.98 -8.10
CA LYS A 26 2.50 17.43 -8.01
C LYS A 26 3.54 17.76 -6.94
N GLU A 27 3.58 16.98 -5.87
CA GLU A 27 4.48 17.15 -4.73
C GLU A 27 5.82 16.43 -4.89
N ASN A 28 6.06 15.81 -6.07
CA ASN A 28 7.22 15.01 -6.41
C ASN A 28 7.52 13.88 -5.41
N ILE A 29 6.47 13.28 -4.84
CA ILE A 29 6.59 12.15 -3.90
C ILE A 29 6.65 10.86 -4.71
N LYS A 30 7.62 9.98 -4.43
CA LYS A 30 7.62 8.60 -4.95
C LYS A 30 6.60 7.80 -4.13
N PHE A 31 5.62 7.20 -4.79
CA PHE A 31 4.60 6.38 -4.13
C PHE A 31 4.21 5.16 -4.98
N GLY A 32 3.59 4.17 -4.33
CA GLY A 32 2.89 3.06 -4.98
C GLY A 32 1.52 2.84 -4.34
N ILE A 33 0.54 2.40 -5.13
CA ILE A 33 -0.83 2.09 -4.67
C ILE A 33 -1.06 0.60 -4.87
N TYR A 34 -1.41 -0.11 -3.80
CA TYR A 34 -1.39 -1.57 -3.78
C TYR A 34 -2.69 -2.17 -3.22
N GLY A 35 -2.60 -3.32 -2.56
CA GLY A 35 -3.72 -3.96 -1.90
C GLY A 35 -4.78 -4.48 -2.84
N SER A 36 -6.02 -4.41 -2.38
CA SER A 36 -7.18 -4.87 -3.17
C SER A 36 -7.38 -4.05 -4.45
N TYR A 37 -6.94 -2.78 -4.46
CA TYR A 37 -7.07 -1.90 -5.62
C TYR A 37 -6.26 -2.43 -6.82
N ILE A 38 -4.97 -2.70 -6.65
CA ILE A 38 -4.13 -3.17 -7.77
C ILE A 38 -4.52 -4.57 -8.26
N ARG A 39 -5.09 -5.40 -7.38
CA ARG A 39 -5.68 -6.70 -7.74
C ARG A 39 -7.04 -6.59 -8.45
N LYS A 40 -7.60 -5.38 -8.56
CA LYS A 40 -8.90 -5.09 -9.20
C LYS A 40 -10.06 -5.87 -8.57
N GLU A 41 -10.08 -5.97 -7.25
CA GLU A 41 -11.23 -6.57 -6.57
C GLU A 41 -12.50 -5.74 -6.79
N ASN A 42 -13.65 -6.40 -6.87
CA ASN A 42 -14.94 -5.74 -7.13
C ASN A 42 -15.28 -4.64 -6.12
N THR A 43 -14.87 -4.84 -4.87
CA THR A 43 -15.01 -3.84 -3.80
C THR A 43 -13.69 -3.66 -3.07
N ILE A 44 -13.43 -2.43 -2.64
CA ILE A 44 -12.20 -1.99 -1.97
C ILE A 44 -12.56 -1.53 -0.56
N GLY A 45 -11.79 -2.00 0.44
CA GLY A 45 -11.94 -1.54 1.82
C GLY A 45 -11.19 -0.23 2.00
N ASP A 46 -9.86 -0.36 2.07
CA ASP A 46 -8.90 0.73 2.20
C ASP A 46 -8.03 0.82 0.95
N ILE A 47 -7.39 1.97 0.76
CA ILE A 47 -6.41 2.24 -0.30
C ILE A 47 -5.03 2.23 0.33
N ASP A 48 -4.27 1.18 0.04
CA ASP A 48 -2.91 0.98 0.54
C ASP A 48 -1.91 1.81 -0.28
N ILE A 49 -1.21 2.74 0.37
CA ILE A 49 -0.20 3.61 -0.24
C ILE A 49 1.16 3.34 0.40
N LEU A 50 2.18 3.06 -0.40
CA LEU A 50 3.58 3.01 0.04
C LEU A 50 4.30 4.28 -0.38
N VAL A 51 5.03 4.89 0.55
CA VAL A 51 5.98 5.99 0.27
C VAL A 51 7.34 5.69 0.90
N ASN A 52 8.36 6.52 0.64
CA ASN A 52 9.61 6.45 1.41
C ASN A 52 9.40 7.11 2.78
N GLU A 53 10.17 6.68 3.80
CA GLU A 53 10.14 7.24 5.16
C GLU A 53 10.18 8.77 5.19
N ARG A 54 11.12 9.38 4.43
CA ARG A 54 11.27 10.85 4.34
C ARG A 54 10.01 11.58 3.87
N ASP A 55 9.14 10.91 3.12
CA ASP A 55 7.93 11.49 2.50
C ASP A 55 6.66 11.17 3.32
N TYR A 56 6.75 10.35 4.36
CA TYR A 56 5.61 9.83 5.11
C TYR A 56 4.78 10.93 5.79
N GLU A 57 5.41 11.77 6.60
CA GLU A 57 4.72 12.83 7.32
C GLU A 57 4.18 13.92 6.38
N LYS A 58 4.94 14.24 5.31
CA LYS A 58 4.46 15.14 4.24
C LYS A 58 3.19 14.57 3.59
N THR A 59 3.20 13.30 3.22
CA THR A 59 2.06 12.60 2.59
C THR A 59 0.83 12.64 3.49
N LYS A 60 0.97 12.29 4.77
CA LYS A 60 -0.12 12.35 5.75
C LYS A 60 -0.71 13.75 5.88
N ASN A 61 0.13 14.76 6.06
CA ASN A 61 -0.34 16.13 6.26
C ASN A 61 -1.10 16.68 5.04
N ILE A 62 -0.69 16.32 3.83
CA ILE A 62 -1.36 16.74 2.61
C ILE A 62 -2.71 16.03 2.47
N LEU A 63 -2.72 14.70 2.61
CA LEU A 63 -3.92 13.90 2.38
C LEU A 63 -4.96 14.04 3.51
N LYS A 64 -4.56 14.43 4.73
CA LYS A 64 -5.44 14.62 5.89
C LYS A 64 -6.60 15.58 5.65
N ASN A 65 -6.44 16.53 4.73
CA ASN A 65 -7.46 17.54 4.44
C ASN A 65 -8.50 17.08 3.42
N PHE A 66 -8.43 15.84 2.93
CA PHE A 66 -9.33 15.31 1.91
C PHE A 66 -10.41 14.40 2.51
N PRO A 67 -11.65 14.40 1.99
CA PRO A 67 -12.75 13.57 2.52
C PRO A 67 -12.47 12.07 2.53
N PHE A 68 -11.59 11.60 1.65
CA PHE A 68 -11.21 10.19 1.53
C PHE A 68 -10.09 9.77 2.50
N TYR A 69 -9.51 10.67 3.29
CA TYR A 69 -8.34 10.38 4.13
C TYR A 69 -8.53 9.17 5.04
N GLU A 70 -9.73 9.04 5.61
CA GLU A 70 -10.09 7.92 6.45
C GLU A 70 -10.00 6.57 5.72
N ARG A 71 -10.05 6.51 4.40
CA ARG A 71 -9.93 5.25 3.65
C ARG A 71 -8.49 4.86 3.34
N LEU A 72 -7.51 5.64 3.79
CA LEU A 72 -6.12 5.43 3.42
C LEU A 72 -5.41 4.63 4.50
N GLU A 73 -4.64 3.64 4.05
CA GLU A 73 -3.61 3.01 4.85
C GLU A 73 -2.25 3.41 4.25
N ILE A 74 -1.50 4.24 4.97
CA ILE A 74 -0.24 4.80 4.48
C ILE A 74 0.91 4.06 5.16
N TYR A 75 1.66 3.33 4.36
CA TYR A 75 2.90 2.65 4.72
C TYR A 75 4.10 3.51 4.31
N TYR A 76 5.21 3.34 5.03
CA TYR A 76 6.49 3.87 4.61
C TYR A 76 7.55 2.78 4.54
N LEU A 77 8.47 2.91 3.59
CA LEU A 77 9.68 2.11 3.50
C LEU A 77 10.78 2.79 4.34
N PRO A 78 11.26 2.17 5.43
CA PRO A 78 12.36 2.72 6.22
C PRO A 78 13.62 2.92 5.37
N GLU A 79 14.39 3.96 5.66
CA GLU A 79 15.60 4.30 4.89
C GLU A 79 16.64 3.17 4.90
N GLU A 80 16.73 2.41 6.01
CA GLU A 80 17.60 1.23 6.13
C GLU A 80 17.22 0.09 5.16
N TYR A 81 15.99 0.09 4.63
CA TYR A 81 15.48 -0.86 3.64
C TYR A 81 15.13 -0.20 2.29
N LYS A 82 15.78 0.91 1.92
CA LYS A 82 15.46 1.67 0.69
C LYS A 82 15.45 0.83 -0.60
N ASP A 83 16.21 -0.27 -0.64
CA ASP A 83 16.32 -1.18 -1.79
C ASP A 83 15.25 -2.28 -1.78
N SER A 84 14.34 -2.28 -0.79
CA SER A 84 13.32 -3.30 -0.59
C SER A 84 11.95 -2.91 -1.13
N TRP A 85 11.86 -1.87 -1.96
CA TRP A 85 10.59 -1.34 -2.49
C TRP A 85 9.75 -2.44 -3.14
N GLU A 86 10.36 -3.30 -3.96
CA GLU A 86 9.69 -4.37 -4.69
C GLU A 86 9.19 -5.48 -3.76
N SER A 87 9.94 -5.81 -2.70
CA SER A 87 9.51 -6.80 -1.71
C SER A 87 8.35 -6.27 -0.86
N PHE A 88 8.38 -4.96 -0.52
CA PHE A 88 7.30 -4.31 0.21
C PHE A 88 6.07 -4.16 -0.68
N ALA A 89 6.25 -3.81 -1.96
CA ALA A 89 5.19 -3.81 -2.96
C ALA A 89 4.54 -5.20 -3.07
N LEU A 90 5.32 -6.28 -3.17
CA LEU A 90 4.80 -7.65 -3.19
C LEU A 90 3.99 -7.98 -1.93
N TYR A 91 4.49 -7.58 -0.77
CA TYR A 91 3.79 -7.73 0.51
C TYR A 91 2.44 -7.01 0.51
N LEU A 92 2.37 -5.77 0.00
CA LEU A 92 1.14 -4.99 -0.06
C LEU A 92 0.20 -5.41 -1.20
N VAL A 93 0.72 -5.90 -2.33
CA VAL A 93 -0.08 -6.45 -3.43
C VAL A 93 -0.94 -7.60 -2.91
N GLY A 94 -0.42 -8.44 -2.00
CA GLY A 94 -1.19 -9.52 -1.37
C GLY A 94 -1.82 -10.49 -2.40
N SER A 95 -2.91 -11.18 -2.08
CA SER A 95 -3.67 -11.21 -0.83
C SER A 95 -2.91 -11.86 0.34
N GLY A 96 -3.47 -11.80 1.55
CA GLY A 96 -2.87 -12.46 2.72
C GLY A 96 -2.60 -13.96 2.51
N LYS A 97 -3.50 -14.68 1.82
CA LYS A 97 -3.30 -16.09 1.46
C LYS A 97 -2.13 -16.27 0.48
N PHE A 98 -2.01 -15.38 -0.50
CA PHE A 98 -0.89 -15.39 -1.45
C PHE A 98 0.45 -15.15 -0.75
N ASN A 99 0.50 -14.16 0.16
CA ASN A 99 1.70 -13.89 0.96
C ASN A 99 2.11 -15.08 1.84
N VAL A 100 1.13 -15.74 2.50
CA VAL A 100 1.39 -16.96 3.29
C VAL A 100 1.95 -18.08 2.41
N TRP A 101 1.38 -18.27 1.22
CA TRP A 101 1.84 -19.28 0.28
C TRP A 101 3.27 -19.01 -0.22
N LEU A 102 3.57 -17.77 -0.63
CA LEU A 102 4.92 -17.35 -1.04
C LEU A 102 5.95 -17.55 0.06
N ARG A 103 5.64 -17.16 1.29
CA ARG A 103 6.52 -17.40 2.45
C ARG A 103 6.75 -18.90 2.69
N GLY A 104 5.73 -19.73 2.46
CA GLY A 104 5.87 -21.18 2.49
C GLY A 104 6.85 -21.72 1.44
N ILE A 105 6.86 -21.16 0.22
CA ILE A 105 7.84 -21.50 -0.82
C ILE A 105 9.24 -21.08 -0.41
N ALA A 106 9.42 -19.84 0.05
CA ALA A 106 10.71 -19.31 0.49
C ALA A 106 11.31 -20.19 1.61
N LYS A 107 10.49 -20.54 2.62
CA LYS A 107 10.91 -21.40 3.72
C LYS A 107 11.40 -22.78 3.25
N ARG A 108 10.74 -23.40 2.27
CA ARG A 108 11.19 -24.69 1.69
C ARG A 108 12.51 -24.58 0.93
N LYS A 109 12.92 -23.37 0.56
CA LYS A 109 14.19 -23.05 -0.09
C LYS A 109 15.23 -22.49 0.90
N ASN A 110 14.99 -22.58 2.20
CA ASN A 110 15.82 -22.00 3.27
C ASN A 110 15.92 -20.47 3.23
N PHE A 111 14.91 -19.79 2.69
CA PHE A 111 14.80 -18.33 2.74
C PHE A 111 13.72 -17.85 3.72
N LEU A 112 13.95 -16.72 4.36
CA LEU A 112 12.97 -15.90 5.06
C LEU A 112 12.48 -14.79 4.12
N LEU A 113 11.25 -14.90 3.64
CA LEU A 113 10.60 -13.84 2.86
C LEU A 113 9.74 -12.94 3.75
N ASN A 114 10.01 -11.63 3.73
CA ASN A 114 9.22 -10.60 4.40
C ASN A 114 9.11 -9.32 3.53
N GLN A 115 8.53 -8.26 4.05
CA GLN A 115 8.36 -7.00 3.30
C GLN A 115 9.68 -6.31 2.94
N TYR A 116 10.80 -6.69 3.57
CA TYR A 116 12.12 -6.12 3.32
C TYR A 116 13.01 -6.98 2.41
N GLY A 117 12.58 -8.19 2.05
CA GLY A 117 13.32 -9.01 1.10
C GLY A 117 13.15 -10.51 1.31
N ALA A 118 13.99 -11.27 0.62
CA ALA A 118 14.23 -12.69 0.85
C ALA A 118 15.67 -12.86 1.37
N PHE A 119 15.81 -13.44 2.56
CA PHE A 119 17.08 -13.61 3.27
C PHE A 119 17.39 -15.08 3.47
#